data_AF-A0A3D4FUS3-F1
#
_entry.id   AF-A0A3D4FUS3-F1
#
_cell.length_a   1.000
_cell.length_b   1.000
_cell.length_c   1.000
_cell.angle_alpha   90.00
_cell.angle_beta   90.00
_cell.angle_gamma   90.00
#
_symmetry.space_group_name_H-M   'P 1'
#
loop_
_entity.id
_entity.type
_entity.pdbx_description
1 polymer ?
#
loop_
_entity_poly.entity_id
_entity_poly.type
_entity_poly.pdbx_seq_one_letter_code
_entity_poly.pdbx_strand_id
1 'polypeptide(L)'
;MARVFSALVLLPLVFGTVWFLPPMVTLVLAEAVLVLAFLEYAALASSLGARLSTGVPLVGAAATVAAVPYGATAVVLMAAGLTIAIVSLTPARGHGRTLLDVAGSLFPLLYLGLPIGALVAVHV
;
A
#
# COMPACT_ATOMS: atom_id res chain seq x y z
N MET A 1 23.20 -14.30 -13.10
CA MET A 1 23.98 -13.07 -12.90
C MET A 1 23.09 -11.84 -12.72
N ALA A 2 22.08 -11.59 -13.57
CA ALA A 2 21.19 -10.42 -13.46
C ALA A 2 20.54 -10.20 -12.07
N ARG A 3 20.15 -11.28 -11.38
CA ARG A 3 19.61 -11.19 -10.01
C ARG A 3 20.61 -10.62 -9.00
N VAL A 4 21.89 -10.99 -9.14
CA VAL A 4 22.98 -10.50 -8.27
C VAL A 4 23.27 -9.03 -8.56
N PHE A 5 23.36 -8.66 -9.85
CA PHE A 5 23.55 -7.25 -10.23
C PHE A 5 22.37 -6.37 -9.82
N SER A 6 21.13 -6.85 -9.95
CA SER A 6 19.95 -6.13 -9.48
C SER A 6 20.00 -5.91 -7.97
N ALA A 7 20.31 -6.94 -7.19
CA ALA A 7 20.46 -6.81 -5.74
C ALA A 7 21.58 -5.83 -5.35
N LEU A 8 22.73 -5.88 -6.05
CA LEU A 8 23.85 -4.96 -5.84
C LEU A 8 23.50 -3.51 -6.14
N VAL A 9 22.52 -3.24 -7.00
CA VAL A 9 22.03 -1.89 -7.31
C VAL A 9 20.92 -1.48 -6.34
N LEU A 10 19.96 -2.36 -6.07
CA LEU A 10 18.80 -2.08 -5.24
C LEU A 10 19.16 -1.80 -3.79
N LEU A 11 20.11 -2.54 -3.21
CA LEU A 11 20.55 -2.31 -1.83
C LEU A 11 21.05 -0.88 -1.62
N PRO A 12 22.13 -0.42 -2.29
CA PRO A 12 22.62 0.95 -2.09
C PRO A 12 21.60 2.00 -2.54
N LEU A 13 20.73 1.70 -3.51
CA LEU A 13 19.65 2.61 -3.89
C LEU A 13 18.66 2.81 -2.73
N VAL A 14 18.16 1.73 -2.11
CA VAL A 14 17.20 1.80 -1.01
C VAL A 14 17.83 2.40 0.25
N PHE A 15 19.04 1.98 0.61
CA PHE A 15 19.76 2.59 1.72
C PHE A 15 20.05 4.07 1.44
N GLY A 16 20.44 4.40 0.21
CA GLY A 16 20.70 5.76 -0.20
C GLY A 16 19.46 6.65 -0.09
N THR A 17 18.30 6.16 -0.55
CA THR A 17 17.06 6.91 -0.49
C THR A 17 16.58 7.12 0.95
N VAL A 18 16.72 6.11 1.82
CA VAL A 18 16.26 6.18 3.22
C VAL A 18 17.23 6.93 4.15
N TRP A 19 18.45 7.26 3.73
CA TRP A 19 19.38 8.04 4.58
C TRP A 19 19.67 9.45 4.06
N PHE A 20 19.65 9.66 2.75
CA PHE A 20 20.08 10.93 2.16
C PHE A 20 18.95 11.82 1.63
N LEU A 21 17.73 11.30 1.45
CA LEU A 21 16.62 12.14 0.95
C LEU A 21 15.97 12.92 2.10
N PRO A 22 15.52 14.17 1.84
CA PRO A 22 14.67 14.91 2.75
C PRO A 22 13.34 14.17 3.01
N PRO A 23 12.71 14.31 4.20
CA PRO A 23 11.50 13.57 4.56
C PRO A 23 10.37 13.65 3.54
N MET A 24 10.12 14.85 2.98
CA MET A 24 9.07 15.07 1.98
C MET A 24 9.37 14.37 0.65
N VAL A 25 10.65 14.29 0.26
CA VAL A 25 11.07 13.61 -0.97
C VAL A 25 10.96 12.09 -0.78
N THR A 26 11.35 11.59 0.40
CA THR A 26 11.19 10.18 0.77
C THR A 26 9.72 9.77 0.75
N LEU A 27 8.81 10.60 1.27
CA LEU A 27 7.37 10.36 1.21
C LEU A 27 6.84 10.28 -0.23
N VAL A 28 7.20 11.25 -1.09
CA VAL A 28 6.77 11.24 -2.50
C VAL A 28 7.28 9.99 -3.24
N LEU A 29 8.54 9.61 -2.99
CA LEU A 29 9.12 8.40 -3.58
C LEU A 29 8.41 7.14 -3.06
N ALA A 30 8.13 7.07 -1.76
CA ALA A 30 7.42 5.97 -1.12
C ALA A 30 6.01 5.80 -1.70
N GLU A 31 5.28 6.89 -1.92
CA GLU A 31 3.97 6.87 -2.57
C GLU A 31 4.05 6.42 -4.03
N ALA A 32 5.06 6.86 -4.78
CA ALA A 32 5.27 6.39 -6.15
C ALA A 32 5.53 4.87 -6.20
N VAL A 33 6.37 4.36 -5.28
CA VAL A 33 6.62 2.92 -5.14
C VAL A 33 5.35 2.17 -4.72
N LEU A 34 4.57 2.73 -3.79
CA LEU A 34 3.29 2.16 -3.37
C LEU A 34 2.33 2.02 -4.55
N VAL A 35 2.18 3.08 -5.36
CA VAL A 35 1.28 3.08 -6.54
C VAL A 35 1.71 1.99 -7.51
N LEU A 36 3.01 1.89 -7.83
CA LEU A 36 3.52 0.83 -8.71
C LEU A 36 3.26 -0.57 -8.14
N ALA A 37 3.59 -0.80 -6.87
CA ALA A 37 3.34 -2.07 -6.19
C ALA A 37 1.85 -2.42 -6.15
N PHE A 38 0.99 -1.43 -5.94
CA PHE A 38 -0.45 -1.60 -5.92
C PHE A 38 -1.02 -1.94 -7.30
N LEU A 39 -0.50 -1.36 -8.38
CA LEU A 39 -0.92 -1.69 -9.74
C LEU A 39 -0.61 -3.15 -10.08
N GLU A 40 0.58 -3.63 -9.75
CA GLU A 40 0.95 -5.04 -9.90
C GLU A 40 0.08 -5.95 -9.03
N TYR A 41 -0.12 -5.56 -7.77
CA TYR A 41 -1.00 -6.26 -6.85
C TYR A 41 -2.44 -6.36 -7.38
N ALA A 42 -3.00 -5.26 -7.88
CA ALA A 42 -4.36 -5.21 -8.41
C ALA A 42 -4.50 -6.11 -9.66
N ALA A 43 -3.49 -6.13 -10.52
CA ALA A 43 -3.44 -7.03 -11.67
C ALA A 43 -3.45 -8.50 -11.21
N LEU A 44 -2.61 -8.87 -10.23
CA LEU A 44 -2.57 -10.22 -9.66
C LEU A 44 -3.89 -10.61 -9.00
N ALA A 45 -4.44 -9.74 -8.16
CA ALA A 45 -5.71 -9.99 -7.48
C ALA A 45 -6.87 -10.16 -8.48
N SER A 46 -6.90 -9.35 -9.55
CA SER A 46 -7.90 -9.46 -10.61
C SER A 46 -7.79 -10.79 -11.37
N SER A 47 -6.56 -11.28 -11.61
CA SER A 47 -6.33 -12.57 -12.25
C SER A 47 -6.80 -13.76 -11.40
N LEU A 48 -6.81 -13.59 -10.07
CA LEU A 48 -7.37 -14.54 -9.10
C LEU A 48 -8.90 -14.40 -8.94
N GLY A 49 -9.53 -13.49 -9.69
CA GLY A 49 -10.97 -13.30 -9.72
C GLY A 49 -11.52 -12.31 -8.68
N ALA A 50 -10.66 -11.55 -8.00
CA ALA A 50 -11.07 -10.46 -7.11
C ALA A 50 -11.58 -9.25 -7.91
N ARG A 51 -12.59 -8.56 -7.37
CA ARG A 51 -13.16 -7.32 -7.92
C ARG A 51 -12.86 -6.15 -6.98
N LEU A 52 -11.60 -5.72 -7.01
CA LEU A 52 -11.14 -4.58 -6.22
C LEU A 52 -11.77 -3.28 -6.73
N SER A 53 -12.36 -2.47 -5.84
CA SER A 53 -12.65 -1.07 -6.15
C SER A 53 -11.37 -0.26 -5.99
N THR A 54 -10.52 -0.31 -7.01
CA THR A 54 -9.12 0.18 -7.04
C THR A 54 -8.87 1.49 -6.29
N GLY A 55 -9.80 2.44 -6.33
CA GLY A 55 -9.66 3.73 -5.65
C GLY A 55 -9.60 3.65 -4.10
N VAL A 56 -10.49 2.87 -3.46
CA VAL A 56 -10.58 2.87 -1.99
C VAL A 56 -9.35 2.24 -1.32
N PRO A 57 -8.89 1.04 -1.72
CA PRO A 57 -7.69 0.43 -1.18
C PRO A 57 -6.43 1.24 -1.47
N LEU A 58 -6.32 1.86 -2.65
CA LEU A 58 -5.17 2.68 -3.00
C LEU A 58 -5.07 3.93 -2.13
N VAL A 59 -6.17 4.68 -2.01
CA VAL A 59 -6.22 5.87 -1.15
C VAL A 59 -6.01 5.49 0.32
N GLY A 60 -6.59 4.39 0.77
CA GLY A 60 -6.36 3.87 2.12
C GLY A 60 -4.90 3.51 2.38
N ALA A 61 -4.24 2.86 1.42
CA ALA A 61 -2.83 2.50 1.53
C ALA A 61 -1.91 3.74 1.52
N ALA A 62 -2.16 4.70 0.63
CA ALA A 62 -1.42 5.98 0.57
C ALA A 62 -1.59 6.77 1.87
N ALA A 63 -2.82 6.92 2.34
CA ALA A 63 -3.08 7.54 3.64
C ALA A 63 -2.36 6.80 4.78
N THR A 64 -2.24 5.47 4.70
CA THR A 64 -1.50 4.68 5.70
C THR A 64 -0.01 5.00 5.65
N VAL A 65 0.62 5.06 4.46
CA VAL A 65 2.03 5.47 4.30
C VAL A 65 2.26 6.84 4.93
N ALA A 66 1.41 7.82 4.59
CA ALA A 66 1.51 9.18 5.10
C ALA A 66 1.25 9.27 6.62
N ALA A 67 0.44 8.38 7.20
CA ALA A 67 0.06 8.45 8.61
C ALA A 67 1.10 7.86 9.57
N VAL A 68 1.91 6.88 9.11
CA VAL A 68 2.89 6.18 9.95
C VAL A 68 3.91 7.11 10.59
N PRO A 69 4.56 8.04 9.86
CA PRO A 69 5.54 8.96 10.45
C PRO A 69 4.96 9.90 11.52
N TYR A 70 3.65 10.14 11.50
CA TYR A 70 2.98 11.10 12.39
C TYR A 70 2.13 10.45 13.48
N GLY A 71 2.22 9.13 13.67
CA GLY A 71 1.49 8.42 14.71
C GLY A 71 -0.03 8.35 14.52
N ALA A 72 -0.54 8.65 13.32
CA ALA A 72 -1.96 8.64 13.00
C ALA A 72 -2.46 7.28 12.43
N THR A 73 -1.59 6.28 12.40
CA THR A 73 -1.80 4.97 11.75
C THR A 73 -3.09 4.29 12.18
N ALA A 74 -3.37 4.23 13.49
CA ALA A 74 -4.55 3.57 14.01
C ALA A 74 -5.85 4.23 13.50
N VAL A 75 -5.90 5.56 13.50
CA VAL A 75 -7.06 6.33 13.02
C VAL A 75 -7.29 6.10 11.54
N VAL A 76 -6.22 6.13 10.74
CA VAL A 76 -6.31 5.92 9.28
C VAL A 76 -6.72 4.49 8.95
N LEU A 77 -6.14 3.49 9.61
CA LEU A 77 -6.53 2.09 9.40
C LEU A 77 -7.99 1.83 9.80
N MET A 78 -8.45 2.43 10.90
CA MET A 78 -9.87 2.36 11.29
C MET A 78 -10.78 3.00 10.24
N ALA A 79 -10.46 4.21 9.79
CA ALA A 79 -11.24 4.92 8.79
C ALA A 79 -11.27 4.18 7.44
N ALA A 80 -10.12 3.69 6.98
CA ALA A 80 -10.01 2.95 5.72
C ALA A 80 -10.67 1.56 5.81
N GLY A 81 -10.54 0.87 6.95
CA GLY A 81 -11.26 -0.37 7.19
C GLY A 81 -12.78 -0.18 7.18
N LEU A 82 -13.26 0.89 7.82
CA LEU A 82 -14.69 1.24 7.82
C LEU A 82 -15.20 1.55 6.41
N THR A 83 -14.45 2.32 5.60
CA THR A 83 -14.86 2.62 4.23
C THR A 83 -14.86 1.37 3.34
N ILE A 84 -13.86 0.49 3.47
CA ILE A 84 -13.84 -0.81 2.79
C ILE A 84 -15.05 -1.64 3.19
N ALA A 85 -15.41 -1.68 4.47
CA ALA A 85 -16.58 -2.43 4.95
C ALA A 85 -17.89 -1.87 4.35
N ILE A 86 -18.11 -0.55 4.42
CA ILE A 86 -19.29 0.11 3.85
C ILE A 86 -19.40 -0.17 2.34
N VAL A 87 -18.29 -0.02 1.62
CA VAL A 87 -18.23 -0.26 0.17
C VAL A 87 -18.51 -1.72 -0.13
N SER A 88 -18.03 -2.67 0.69
CA SER A 88 -18.25 -4.11 0.49
C SER A 88 -19.70 -4.54 0.73
N LEU A 89 -20.48 -3.77 1.49
CA LEU A 89 -21.91 -4.03 1.75
C LEU A 89 -22.83 -3.58 0.61
N THR A 90 -22.31 -2.93 -0.45
CA THR A 90 -23.16 -2.49 -1.55
C THR A 90 -23.74 -3.65 -2.36
N PRO A 91 -25.06 -3.66 -2.66
CA PRO A 91 -25.75 -4.76 -3.35
C PRO A 91 -25.20 -5.13 -4.74
N ALA A 92 -24.40 -4.24 -5.35
CA ALA A 92 -23.76 -4.46 -6.64
C ALA A 92 -22.69 -5.57 -6.62
N ARG A 93 -22.22 -6.00 -5.43
CA ARG A 93 -21.23 -7.08 -5.28
C ARG A 93 -21.93 -8.41 -5.05
N GLY A 94 -21.96 -9.26 -6.08
CA GLY A 94 -22.59 -10.59 -6.02
C GLY A 94 -22.05 -11.50 -4.90
N HIS A 95 -22.94 -12.33 -4.36
CA HIS A 95 -22.86 -13.09 -3.10
C HIS A 95 -21.73 -14.14 -2.97
N GLY A 96 -20.80 -14.26 -3.92
CA GLY A 96 -19.82 -15.35 -3.96
C GLY A 96 -18.36 -14.98 -3.65
N ARG A 97 -18.00 -13.68 -3.61
CA ARG A 97 -16.57 -13.26 -3.56
C ARG A 97 -16.25 -12.13 -2.58
N THR A 98 -17.19 -11.77 -1.69
CA THR A 98 -17.03 -10.65 -0.76
C THR A 98 -15.80 -10.79 0.14
N LEU A 99 -15.49 -12.00 0.62
CA LEU A 99 -14.30 -12.24 1.44
C LEU A 99 -12.99 -12.00 0.66
N LEU A 100 -12.93 -12.44 -0.59
CA LEU A 100 -11.77 -12.22 -1.47
C LEU A 100 -11.59 -10.74 -1.76
N ASP A 101 -12.68 -10.02 -2.03
CA ASP A 101 -12.66 -8.59 -2.32
C ASP A 101 -12.25 -7.77 -1.10
N VAL A 102 -12.74 -8.13 0.09
CA VAL A 102 -12.36 -7.48 1.37
C VAL A 102 -10.91 -7.79 1.72
N ALA A 103 -10.51 -9.06 1.71
CA ALA A 103 -9.13 -9.45 1.99
C ALA A 103 -8.16 -8.77 1.03
N GLY A 104 -8.53 -8.71 -0.26
CA GLY A 104 -7.72 -8.04 -1.24
C GLY A 104 -7.70 -6.51 -1.09
N SER A 105 -8.77 -5.92 -0.55
CA SER A 105 -8.80 -4.49 -0.24
C SER A 105 -7.98 -4.13 0.99
N LEU A 106 -7.84 -5.04 1.96
CA LEU A 106 -7.06 -4.82 3.18
C LEU A 106 -5.55 -5.03 2.97
N PHE A 107 -5.16 -5.91 2.04
CA PHE A 107 -3.76 -6.23 1.79
C PHE A 107 -2.89 -4.99 1.48
N PRO A 108 -3.28 -4.06 0.58
CA PRO A 108 -2.50 -2.85 0.32
C PRO A 108 -2.26 -1.99 1.56
N LEU A 109 -3.22 -1.89 2.48
CA LEU A 109 -3.07 -1.09 3.69
C LEU A 109 -2.05 -1.72 4.64
N LEU A 110 -2.19 -3.02 4.87
CA LEU A 110 -1.45 -3.74 5.92
C LEU A 110 -0.08 -4.22 5.46
N TYR A 111 0.05 -4.65 4.20
CA TYR A 111 1.25 -5.29 3.66
C TYR A 111 2.09 -4.39 2.76
N LEU A 112 1.51 -3.31 2.21
CA LEU A 112 2.27 -2.32 1.45
C LEU A 112 2.39 -1.02 2.25
N GLY A 113 1.27 -0.43 2.66
CA GLY A 113 1.22 0.87 3.30
C GLY A 113 1.99 0.93 4.63
N LEU A 114 1.76 -0.02 5.53
CA LEU A 114 2.45 -0.06 6.83
C LEU A 114 3.98 -0.20 6.70
N PRO A 115 4.54 -1.20 5.98
CA PRO A 115 6.00 -1.32 5.85
C PRO A 115 6.64 -0.14 5.12
N ILE A 116 6.01 0.36 4.05
CA ILE A 116 6.51 1.51 3.30
C ILE A 116 6.48 2.78 4.17
N GLY A 117 5.39 3.01 4.91
CA GLY A 117 5.29 4.12 5.85
C GLY A 117 6.32 4.04 6.98
N ALA A 118 6.66 2.83 7.44
CA ALA A 118 7.71 2.64 8.44
C ALA A 118 9.10 3.05 7.92
N LEU A 119 9.38 2.87 6.63
CA LEU A 119 10.62 3.37 6.02
C LEU A 119 10.65 4.91 6.00
N VAL A 120 9.51 5.56 5.72
CA VAL A 120 9.41 7.02 5.75
C VAL A 120 9.61 7.56 7.17
N ALA A 121 9.11 6.85 8.18
CA ALA A 121 9.20 7.24 9.59
C ALA A 121 10.63 7.25 10.15
N VAL A 122 11.62 6.65 9.46
CA VAL A 122 13.03 6.68 9.89
C VAL A 122 13.57 8.12 9.99
N HIS A 123 12.98 9.07 9.26
CA HIS A 123 13.41 10.46 9.20
C HIS A 123 12.62 11.43 10.08
N VAL A 124 11.66 10.96 10.86
CA VAL A 124 10.77 11.80 11.70
C VAL A 124 11.03 11.50 13.17
#